data_AF-A0A5C7UA17-F1
#
_entry.id   AF-A0A5C7UA17-F1
#
_cell.length_a   1.000
_cell.length_b   1.000
_cell.length_c   1.000
_cell.angle_alpha   90.00
_cell.angle_beta   90.00
_cell.angle_gamma   90.00
#
_symmetry.space_group_name_H-M   'P 1'
#
loop_
_entity.id
_entity.type
_entity.pdbx_description
1 polymer ?
#
loop_
_entity_poly.entity_id
_entity_poly.type
_entity_poly.pdbx_seq_one_letter_code
_entity_poly.pdbx_strand_id
1 'polypeptide(L)'
;MKALSTAINTLCQTLGLDPEEVQLWLDQHLGVPLYPQVQLLRLANKYQLDPLSDEIALLQNQDQTYQPFITIDGWSKLINNHPQYAGMSLRDSTELIDNIPSWMECTIYRNDRILPIVIKEYLEEVRTDHPSWQQMPRRMLRHRVIQQCARLAFNISNGENLSANTGEQAIHTKNQSQKS
;
A
#
# COMPACT_ATOMS: atom_id res chain seq x y z
N MET A 1 -8.64 -21.48 13.21
CA MET A 1 -10.06 -21.06 13.07
C MET A 1 -10.46 -19.97 14.07
N LYS A 2 -10.30 -20.13 15.40
CA LYS A 2 -10.72 -19.10 16.39
C LYS A 2 -10.16 -17.68 16.16
N ALA A 3 -8.90 -17.56 15.72
CA ALA A 3 -8.29 -16.25 15.47
C ALA A 3 -8.94 -15.49 14.30
N LEU A 4 -9.34 -16.19 13.25
CA LEU A 4 -9.99 -15.60 12.07
C LEU A 4 -11.38 -15.11 12.43
N SER A 5 -12.21 -15.97 13.04
CA SER A 5 -13.57 -15.61 13.44
C SER A 5 -13.58 -14.43 14.41
N THR A 6 -12.61 -14.38 15.34
CA THR A 6 -12.46 -13.23 16.26
C THR A 6 -12.13 -11.95 15.50
N ALA A 7 -11.23 -12.01 14.50
CA ALA A 7 -10.87 -10.85 13.69
C ALA A 7 -12.04 -10.36 12.82
N ILE A 8 -12.79 -11.28 12.20
CA ILE A 8 -14.00 -10.97 11.43
C ILE A 8 -15.02 -10.26 12.32
N ASN A 9 -15.35 -10.86 13.46
CA ASN A 9 -16.34 -10.28 14.38
C ASN A 9 -15.94 -8.90 14.88
N THR A 10 -14.65 -8.70 15.18
CA THR A 10 -14.13 -7.40 15.61
C THR A 10 -14.27 -6.35 14.50
N LEU A 11 -13.88 -6.69 13.27
CA LEU A 11 -14.02 -5.80 12.11
C LEU A 11 -15.49 -5.44 11.85
N CYS A 12 -16.37 -6.44 11.87
CA CYS A 12 -17.79 -6.28 11.61
C CYS A 12 -18.44 -5.37 12.66
N GLN A 13 -18.06 -5.50 13.94
CA GLN A 13 -18.53 -4.59 14.99
C GLN A 13 -18.05 -3.15 14.79
N THR A 14 -16.82 -2.94 14.33
CA THR A 14 -16.24 -1.61 14.10
C THR A 14 -16.87 -0.91 12.90
N LEU A 15 -17.09 -1.63 11.79
CA LEU A 15 -17.55 -1.07 10.52
C LEU A 15 -19.05 -1.24 10.27
N GLY A 16 -19.76 -2.02 11.09
CA GLY A 16 -21.17 -2.33 10.88
C GLY A 16 -21.43 -3.26 9.68
N LEU A 17 -20.52 -4.20 9.44
CA LEU A 17 -20.61 -5.18 8.33
C LEU A 17 -21.25 -6.50 8.79
N ASP A 18 -21.74 -7.28 7.84
CA ASP A 18 -22.19 -8.66 8.09
C ASP A 18 -21.00 -9.65 8.10
N PRO A 19 -20.80 -10.43 9.20
CA PRO A 19 -19.77 -11.46 9.25
C PRO A 19 -19.84 -12.49 8.12
N GLU A 20 -21.04 -12.83 7.62
CA GLU A 20 -21.21 -13.79 6.53
C GLU A 20 -20.68 -13.24 5.19
N GLU A 21 -20.90 -11.95 4.92
CA GLU A 21 -20.39 -11.30 3.71
C GLU A 21 -18.86 -11.22 3.73
N VAL A 22 -18.27 -10.84 4.87
CA VAL A 22 -16.81 -10.78 5.03
C VAL A 22 -16.19 -12.17 4.89
N GLN A 23 -16.83 -13.20 5.45
CA GLN A 23 -16.38 -14.59 5.30
C GLN A 23 -16.43 -15.03 3.83
N LEU A 24 -17.54 -14.76 3.12
CA LEU A 24 -17.69 -15.09 1.71
C LEU A 24 -16.64 -14.39 0.84
N TRP A 25 -16.34 -13.13 1.14
CA TRP A 25 -15.29 -12.38 0.46
C TRP A 25 -13.89 -12.98 0.69
N LEU A 26 -13.59 -13.44 1.92
CA LEU A 26 -12.34 -14.17 2.19
C LEU A 26 -12.28 -15.50 1.45
N ASP A 27 -13.39 -16.20 1.34
CA ASP A 27 -13.48 -17.52 0.68
C ASP A 27 -13.24 -17.43 -0.84
N GLN A 28 -13.42 -16.26 -1.46
CA GLN A 28 -13.01 -16.01 -2.85
C GLN A 28 -11.49 -16.11 -3.04
N HIS A 29 -10.72 -15.88 -1.97
CA HIS A 29 -9.26 -15.92 -1.97
C HIS A 29 -8.73 -17.32 -1.60
N LEU A 30 -9.07 -18.31 -2.45
CA LEU A 30 -8.69 -19.70 -2.24
C LEU A 30 -7.16 -19.87 -2.14
N GLY A 31 -6.72 -20.61 -1.12
CA GLY A 31 -5.30 -20.96 -0.94
C GLY A 31 -4.45 -19.94 -0.19
N VAL A 32 -5.02 -18.81 0.25
CA VAL A 32 -4.31 -17.85 1.11
C VAL A 32 -4.11 -18.43 2.51
N PRO A 33 -2.89 -18.44 3.08
CA PRO A 33 -2.66 -18.86 4.45
C PRO A 33 -3.44 -18.02 5.48
N LEU A 34 -3.70 -18.59 6.66
CA LEU A 34 -4.45 -17.91 7.72
C LEU A 34 -3.80 -16.59 8.19
N TYR A 35 -2.48 -16.51 8.21
CA TYR A 35 -1.76 -15.37 8.78
C TYR A 35 -1.98 -14.05 7.98
N PRO A 36 -1.77 -14.01 6.65
CA PRO A 36 -2.09 -12.83 5.83
C PRO A 36 -3.55 -12.37 5.94
N GLN A 37 -4.51 -13.30 6.01
CA GLN A 37 -5.92 -12.95 6.18
C GLN A 37 -6.16 -12.23 7.53
N VAL A 38 -5.62 -12.76 8.62
CA VAL A 38 -5.71 -12.12 9.94
C VAL A 38 -4.99 -10.77 9.97
N GLN A 39 -3.84 -10.63 9.30
CA GLN A 39 -3.15 -9.35 9.18
C GLN A 39 -3.98 -8.32 8.40
N LEU A 40 -4.62 -8.72 7.29
CA LEU A 40 -5.52 -7.88 6.53
C LEU A 40 -6.65 -7.35 7.41
N LEU A 41 -7.37 -8.24 8.10
CA LEU A 41 -8.50 -7.84 8.95
C LEU A 41 -8.06 -6.93 10.10
N ARG A 42 -6.84 -7.12 10.64
CA ARG A 42 -6.27 -6.22 11.65
C ARG A 42 -5.96 -4.83 11.10
N LEU A 43 -5.40 -4.74 9.89
CA LEU A 43 -5.13 -3.47 9.20
C LEU A 43 -6.44 -2.77 8.85
N ALA A 44 -7.41 -3.52 8.32
CA ALA A 44 -8.76 -3.05 8.02
C ALA A 44 -9.40 -2.43 9.27
N ASN A 45 -9.37 -3.12 10.41
CA ASN A 45 -9.92 -2.61 11.64
C ASN A 45 -9.16 -1.39 12.18
N LYS A 46 -7.82 -1.40 12.12
CA LYS A 46 -6.97 -0.29 12.60
C LYS A 46 -7.25 1.01 11.85
N TYR A 47 -7.39 0.92 10.53
CA TYR A 47 -7.55 2.07 9.65
C TYR A 47 -9.00 2.30 9.21
N GLN A 48 -9.94 1.51 9.74
CA GLN A 48 -11.36 1.54 9.42
C GLN A 48 -11.62 1.42 7.90
N LEU A 49 -10.90 0.48 7.27
CA LEU A 49 -11.01 0.17 5.84
C LEU A 49 -11.96 -0.99 5.63
N ASP A 50 -12.87 -0.84 4.68
CA ASP A 50 -13.86 -1.84 4.29
C ASP A 50 -13.33 -2.74 3.17
N PRO A 51 -13.09 -4.04 3.42
CA PRO A 51 -12.66 -4.97 2.38
C PRO A 51 -13.71 -5.20 1.30
N LEU A 52 -15.01 -5.02 1.59
CA LEU A 52 -16.09 -5.21 0.61
C LEU A 52 -16.19 -4.04 -0.39
N SER A 53 -15.60 -2.89 -0.05
CA SER A 53 -15.52 -1.69 -0.89
C SER A 53 -14.16 -1.54 -1.58
N ASP A 54 -13.40 -2.63 -1.69
CA ASP A 54 -12.05 -2.67 -2.29
C ASP A 54 -11.07 -1.67 -1.65
N GLU A 55 -11.22 -1.30 -0.38
CA GLU A 55 -10.33 -0.33 0.28
C GLU A 55 -9.01 -0.98 0.78
N ILE A 56 -9.03 -2.30 0.97
CA ILE A 56 -7.89 -3.10 1.39
C ILE A 56 -7.96 -4.49 0.75
N ALA A 57 -6.83 -5.00 0.27
CA ALA A 57 -6.78 -6.28 -0.44
C ALA A 57 -5.50 -7.06 -0.12
N LEU A 58 -5.43 -8.29 -0.61
CA LEU A 58 -4.22 -9.12 -0.57
C LEU A 58 -3.51 -9.08 -1.91
N LEU A 59 -2.20 -8.83 -1.89
CA LEU A 59 -1.33 -8.97 -3.03
C LEU A 59 -0.56 -10.29 -2.91
N GLN A 60 -0.58 -11.09 -3.97
CA GLN A 60 0.31 -12.24 -4.09
C GLN A 60 1.65 -11.79 -4.66
N ASN A 61 2.73 -12.06 -3.93
CA ASN A 61 4.10 -11.79 -4.35
C ASN A 61 4.63 -12.89 -5.26
N GLN A 62 5.76 -12.62 -5.93
CA GLN A 62 6.42 -13.58 -6.84
C GLN A 62 6.85 -14.88 -6.14
N ASP A 63 7.14 -14.81 -4.84
CA ASP A 63 7.52 -15.95 -3.99
C ASP A 63 6.32 -16.72 -3.41
N GLN A 64 5.11 -16.49 -3.95
CA GLN A 64 3.84 -17.07 -3.48
C GLN A 64 3.45 -16.66 -2.05
N THR A 65 4.13 -15.67 -1.46
CA THR A 65 3.67 -15.06 -0.21
C THR A 65 2.53 -14.09 -0.47
N TYR A 66 1.67 -13.90 0.52
CA TYR A 66 0.58 -12.93 0.46
C TYR A 66 0.82 -11.82 1.47
N GLN A 67 0.65 -10.58 1.03
CA GLN A 67 0.74 -9.41 1.90
C GLN A 67 -0.50 -8.54 1.76
N PRO A 68 -1.06 -8.03 2.88
CA PRO A 68 -2.12 -7.04 2.82
C PRO A 68 -1.58 -5.71 2.30
N PHE A 69 -2.36 -5.03 1.48
CA PHE A 69 -2.07 -3.67 1.03
C PHE A 69 -3.34 -2.82 0.99
N ILE A 70 -3.17 -1.52 1.21
CA ILE A 70 -4.25 -0.53 1.09
C ILE A 70 -4.33 -0.11 -0.38
N THR A 71 -5.52 -0.21 -0.96
CA THR A 71 -5.76 0.17 -2.36
C THR A 71 -5.78 1.69 -2.51
N ILE A 72 -5.85 2.19 -3.74
CA ILE A 72 -5.96 3.63 -3.96
C ILE A 72 -7.25 4.20 -3.37
N ASP A 73 -8.35 3.43 -3.34
CA ASP A 73 -9.62 3.84 -2.75
C ASP A 73 -9.51 3.91 -1.22
N GLY A 74 -8.83 2.94 -0.60
CA GLY A 74 -8.50 3.01 0.83
C GLY A 74 -7.63 4.22 1.18
N TRP A 75 -6.60 4.52 0.37
CA TRP A 75 -5.79 5.72 0.57
C TRP A 75 -6.61 7.00 0.41
N SER A 76 -7.48 7.07 -0.60
CA SER A 76 -8.38 8.19 -0.81
C SER A 76 -9.28 8.44 0.40
N LYS A 77 -9.89 7.38 0.95
CA LYS A 77 -10.69 7.46 2.18
C LYS A 77 -9.87 7.95 3.38
N LEU A 78 -8.67 7.40 3.59
CA LEU A 78 -7.81 7.82 4.70
C LEU A 78 -7.42 9.29 4.63
N ILE A 79 -7.09 9.78 3.43
CA ILE A 79 -6.75 11.18 3.21
C ILE A 79 -7.97 12.07 3.49
N ASN A 80 -9.11 11.75 2.86
CA ASN A 80 -10.32 12.58 2.94
C ASN A 80 -10.94 12.60 4.34
N ASN A 81 -10.83 11.51 5.11
CA ASN A 81 -11.36 11.43 6.47
C ASN A 81 -10.41 12.03 7.53
N HIS A 82 -9.18 12.39 7.17
CA HIS A 82 -8.25 12.93 8.16
C HIS A 82 -8.65 14.35 8.57
N PRO A 83 -8.88 14.65 9.87
CA PRO A 83 -9.41 15.94 10.32
C PRO A 83 -8.58 17.17 9.95
N GLN A 84 -7.25 16.97 9.81
CA GLN A 84 -6.32 18.04 9.43
C GLN A 84 -6.12 18.18 7.92
N TYR A 85 -6.72 17.34 7.06
CA TYR A 85 -6.55 17.46 5.62
C TYR A 85 -7.17 18.75 5.11
N ALA A 86 -6.37 19.57 4.41
CA ALA A 86 -6.79 20.86 3.88
C ALA A 86 -6.73 20.94 2.35
N GLY A 87 -6.29 19.87 1.69
CA GLY A 87 -6.18 19.79 0.24
C GLY A 87 -4.89 19.13 -0.23
N MET A 88 -4.83 18.85 -1.53
CA MET A 88 -3.70 18.21 -2.19
C MET A 88 -3.48 18.84 -3.57
N SER A 89 -2.22 19.03 -3.94
CA SER A 89 -1.83 19.45 -5.29
C SER A 89 -0.79 18.50 -5.88
N LEU A 90 -0.91 18.22 -7.17
CA LEU A 90 0.00 17.36 -7.90
C LEU A 90 0.75 18.16 -8.97
N ARG A 91 2.03 17.84 -9.13
CA ARG A 91 2.87 18.35 -10.23
C ARG A 91 3.59 17.18 -10.88
N ASP A 92 3.80 17.27 -12.19
CA ASP A 92 4.58 16.32 -12.95
C ASP A 92 5.72 17.01 -13.70
N SER A 93 6.75 16.22 -14.00
CA SER A 93 7.90 16.67 -14.77
C SER A 93 7.52 17.01 -16.21
N THR A 94 8.13 18.04 -16.77
CA THR A 94 8.13 18.29 -18.22
C THR A 94 9.03 17.31 -18.98
N GLU A 95 9.99 16.70 -18.29
CA GLU A 95 10.86 15.66 -18.85
C GLU A 95 10.10 14.32 -18.88
N LEU A 96 10.22 13.60 -20.00
CA LEU A 96 9.50 12.35 -20.22
C LEU A 96 10.48 11.20 -20.51
N ILE A 97 10.18 10.03 -19.94
CA ILE A 97 10.80 8.73 -20.24
C ILE A 97 9.69 7.84 -20.80
N ASP A 98 9.82 7.35 -22.03
CA ASP A 98 8.77 6.58 -22.72
C ASP A 98 7.39 7.27 -22.72
N ASN A 99 7.36 8.60 -22.91
CA ASN A 99 6.17 9.45 -22.78
C ASN A 99 5.58 9.53 -21.36
N ILE A 100 6.26 9.08 -20.31
CA ILE A 100 5.80 9.15 -18.91
C ILE A 100 6.64 10.22 -18.20
N PRO A 101 6.05 11.10 -17.36
CA PRO A 101 6.83 12.06 -16.58
C PRO A 101 7.95 11.39 -15.80
N SER A 102 9.17 11.95 -15.85
CA SER A 102 10.35 11.39 -15.16
C SER A 102 10.19 11.37 -13.64
N TRP A 103 9.36 12.26 -13.10
CA TRP A 103 8.94 12.29 -11.70
C TRP A 103 7.54 12.90 -11.57
N MET A 104 6.91 12.61 -10.44
CA MET A 104 5.73 13.33 -9.96
C MET A 104 5.93 13.77 -8.52
N GLU A 105 5.25 14.84 -8.14
CA GLU A 105 5.29 15.42 -6.82
C GLU A 105 3.89 15.62 -6.28
N CYS A 106 3.69 15.24 -5.03
CA CYS A 106 2.45 15.44 -4.29
C CYS A 106 2.72 16.38 -3.11
N THR A 107 1.89 17.40 -3.01
CA THR A 107 1.87 18.31 -1.86
C THR A 107 0.55 18.13 -1.12
N ILE A 108 0.61 17.78 0.17
CA ILE A 108 -0.56 17.72 1.05
C ILE A 108 -0.50 18.89 2.02
N TYR A 109 -1.59 19.66 2.03
CA TYR A 109 -1.80 20.78 2.94
C TYR A 109 -2.55 20.30 4.18
N ARG A 110 -2.14 20.81 5.34
CA ARG A 110 -2.79 20.51 6.61
C ARG A 110 -3.14 21.77 7.38
N ASN A 111 -4.26 21.74 8.11
CA ASN A 111 -4.72 22.88 8.91
C ASN A 111 -3.85 23.14 10.15
N ASP A 112 -3.15 22.13 10.67
CA ASP A 112 -2.31 22.21 11.87
C ASP A 112 -0.85 22.60 11.61
N ARG A 113 -0.49 22.95 10.37
CA ARG A 113 0.89 23.28 9.97
C ARG A 113 0.92 24.46 9.03
N ILE A 114 1.97 25.27 9.16
CA ILE A 114 2.23 26.40 8.25
C ILE A 114 2.77 25.90 6.91
N LEU A 115 3.65 24.90 6.94
CA LEU A 115 4.27 24.33 5.74
C LEU A 115 3.61 23.00 5.38
N PRO A 116 3.31 22.76 4.09
CA PRO A 116 2.76 21.50 3.63
C PRO A 116 3.83 20.40 3.62
N ILE A 117 3.37 19.15 3.50
CA ILE A 117 4.26 18.02 3.22
C ILE A 117 4.37 17.89 1.71
N VAL A 118 5.59 17.89 1.19
CA VAL A 118 5.89 17.77 -0.23
C VAL A 118 6.75 16.54 -0.44
N ILE A 119 6.29 15.61 -1.29
CA ILE A 119 7.02 14.38 -1.62
C ILE A 119 7.09 14.24 -3.13
N LYS A 120 8.28 13.86 -3.60
CA LYS A 120 8.58 13.61 -5.00
C LYS A 120 9.02 12.16 -5.16
N GLU A 121 8.45 11.49 -6.15
CA GLU A 121 8.80 10.12 -6.54
C GLU A 121 9.29 10.12 -7.98
N TYR A 122 10.38 9.41 -8.24
CA TYR A 122 11.01 9.30 -9.55
C TYR A 122 10.57 8.01 -10.24
N LEU A 123 10.17 8.10 -11.52
CA LEU A 123 9.65 6.97 -12.27
C LEU A 123 10.62 5.78 -12.26
N GLU A 124 11.92 6.04 -12.42
CA GLU A 124 12.97 5.01 -12.46
C GLU A 124 13.10 4.24 -11.14
N GLU A 125 12.75 4.86 -10.01
CA GLU A 125 12.86 4.25 -8.68
C GLU A 125 11.62 3.44 -8.30
N VAL A 126 10.43 3.92 -8.71
CA VAL A 126 9.15 3.33 -8.26
C VAL A 126 8.52 2.36 -9.26
N ARG A 127 8.95 2.38 -10.53
CA ARG A 127 8.43 1.49 -11.56
C ARG A 127 8.81 0.05 -11.23
N THR A 128 7.83 -0.86 -11.34
CA THR A 128 8.05 -2.29 -11.14
C THR A 128 7.57 -3.08 -12.37
N ASP A 129 7.85 -4.37 -12.38
CA ASP A 129 7.42 -5.30 -13.43
C ASP A 129 5.92 -5.65 -13.36
N HIS A 130 5.18 -5.09 -12.40
CA HIS A 130 3.75 -5.40 -12.26
C HIS A 130 2.97 -4.95 -13.52
N PRO A 131 2.05 -5.78 -14.07
CA PRO A 131 1.35 -5.49 -15.33
C PRO A 131 0.65 -4.13 -15.39
N SER A 132 0.17 -3.61 -14.25
CA SER A 132 -0.44 -2.28 -14.16
C SER A 132 0.50 -1.15 -14.60
N TRP A 133 1.81 -1.28 -14.41
CA TRP A 133 2.79 -0.30 -14.91
C TRP A 133 2.93 -0.31 -16.42
N GLN A 134 2.65 -1.43 -17.08
CA GLN A 134 2.66 -1.50 -18.54
C GLN A 134 1.39 -0.88 -19.14
N GLN A 135 0.24 -1.10 -18.49
CA GLN A 135 -1.05 -0.62 -18.99
C GLN A 135 -1.33 0.85 -18.65
N MET A 136 -0.93 1.30 -17.45
CA MET A 136 -1.27 2.63 -16.94
C MET A 136 -0.13 3.29 -16.13
N PRO A 137 1.07 3.45 -16.71
CA PRO A 137 2.27 3.91 -15.99
C PRO A 137 2.11 5.30 -15.35
N ARG A 138 1.49 6.25 -16.05
CA ARG A 138 1.25 7.61 -15.52
C ARG A 138 0.31 7.59 -14.30
N ARG A 139 -0.68 6.69 -14.29
CA ARG A 139 -1.60 6.53 -13.16
C ARG A 139 -0.88 5.88 -11.98
N MET A 140 -0.05 4.86 -12.23
CA MET A 140 0.74 4.21 -11.20
C MET A 140 1.73 5.16 -10.52
N LEU A 141 2.46 5.97 -11.29
CA LEU A 141 3.36 6.99 -10.73
C LEU A 141 2.61 7.99 -9.84
N ARG A 142 1.44 8.46 -10.30
CA ARG A 142 0.57 9.34 -9.50
C ARG A 142 0.12 8.69 -8.20
N HIS A 143 -0.30 7.43 -8.24
CA HIS A 143 -0.73 6.71 -7.05
C HIS A 143 0.42 6.56 -6.05
N ARG A 144 1.62 6.21 -6.53
CA ARG A 144 2.81 6.07 -5.67
C ARG A 144 3.14 7.37 -4.93
N VAL A 145 3.19 8.49 -5.63
CA VAL A 145 3.51 9.77 -4.97
C VAL A 145 2.42 10.22 -3.99
N ILE A 146 1.14 9.96 -4.29
CA ILE A 146 0.02 10.23 -3.35
C ILE A 146 0.18 9.40 -2.08
N GLN A 147 0.43 8.09 -2.23
CA GLN A 147 0.59 7.17 -1.10
C GLN A 147 1.74 7.61 -0.20
N GLN A 148 2.92 7.91 -0.75
CA GLN A 148 4.09 8.30 0.04
C GLN A 148 3.89 9.64 0.74
N CYS A 149 3.27 10.61 0.06
CA CYS A 149 2.94 11.89 0.68
C CYS A 149 1.93 11.72 1.82
N ALA A 150 0.87 10.94 1.63
CA ALA A 150 -0.14 10.67 2.66
C ALA A 150 0.44 9.93 3.87
N ARG A 151 1.33 8.95 3.65
CA ARG A 151 2.05 8.24 4.73
C ARG A 151 2.75 9.21 5.67
N LEU A 152 3.51 10.14 5.11
CA LEU A 152 4.30 11.10 5.87
C LEU A 152 3.44 12.24 6.43
N ALA A 153 2.44 12.69 5.68
CA ALA A 153 1.52 13.74 6.12
C ALA A 153 0.66 13.29 7.30
N PHE A 154 0.20 12.03 7.33
CA PHE A 154 -0.76 11.52 8.31
C PHE A 154 -0.21 10.45 9.26
N ASN A 155 1.10 10.20 9.20
CA ASN A 155 1.78 9.16 10.00
C ASN A 155 1.13 7.77 9.82
N ILE A 156 0.72 7.44 8.60
CA ILE A 156 0.15 6.14 8.26
C ILE A 156 1.30 5.18 7.98
N SER A 157 1.57 4.28 8.94
CA SER A 157 2.53 3.20 8.73
C SER A 157 1.90 2.16 7.81
N ASN A 158 2.30 2.17 6.54
CA ASN A 158 2.07 1.03 5.66
C ASN A 158 3.12 -0.04 5.96
N GLY A 159 2.70 -1.29 6.08
CA GLY A 159 3.58 -2.45 6.23
C GLY A 159 4.30 -2.86 4.94
N GLU A 160 4.32 -1.98 3.94
CA GLU A 160 5.23 -2.07 2.79
C GLU A 160 6.67 -2.03 3.33
N ASN A 161 7.17 -3.20 3.72
CA ASN A 161 8.56 -3.49 3.43
C ASN A 161 8.71 -3.35 1.92
N LEU A 162 9.75 -2.65 1.51
CA LEU A 162 10.18 -2.49 0.13
C LEU A 162 10.57 -3.86 -0.49
N SER A 163 9.63 -4.81 -0.60
CA SER A 163 9.82 -6.05 -1.35
C SER A 163 9.65 -5.77 -2.84
N ALA A 164 10.49 -4.88 -3.35
CA ALA A 164 10.79 -4.73 -4.77
C ALA A 164 12.29 -4.54 -5.00
N ASN A 165 13.16 -4.84 -4.01
CA ASN A 165 14.61 -4.87 -4.17
C ASN A 165 15.27 -5.95 -3.28
N THR A 166 14.93 -7.22 -3.53
CA THR A 166 15.79 -8.34 -3.16
C THR A 166 16.21 -9.13 -4.40
N GLY A 167 16.64 -8.40 -5.43
CA GLY A 167 17.80 -8.83 -6.20
C GLY A 167 19.04 -8.32 -5.46
N GLU A 168 19.96 -9.22 -5.11
CA GLU A 168 21.28 -8.92 -4.54
C GLU A 168 21.38 -8.46 -3.08
N GLN A 169 21.09 -9.35 -2.12
CA GLN A 169 21.88 -9.41 -0.87
C GLN A 169 22.14 -10.87 -0.47
N ALA A 170 22.89 -11.59 -1.31
CA ALA A 170 23.48 -12.89 -0.94
C ALA A 170 24.80 -13.14 -1.69
N ILE A 171 25.65 -12.12 -1.85
CA ILE A 171 27.03 -12.31 -2.33
C ILE A 171 27.98 -11.46 -1.50
N HIS A 172 28.06 -11.70 -0.18
CA HIS A 172 29.25 -11.36 0.60
C HIS A 172 29.30 -12.07 1.96
N THR A 173 29.33 -13.40 1.95
CA THR A 173 29.84 -14.16 3.12
C THR A 173 30.41 -15.55 2.79
N LYS A 174 30.91 -15.75 1.58
CA LYS A 174 31.75 -16.92 1.24
C LYS A 174 32.95 -16.47 0.44
N ASN A 175 33.94 -15.88 1.12
CA ASN A 175 35.33 -15.80 0.64
C ASN A 175 36.30 -15.38 1.77
N GLN A 176 36.13 -15.97 2.96
CA GLN A 176 37.16 -16.01 4.01
C GLN A 176 37.16 -17.39 4.67
N SER A 177 37.38 -18.43 3.87
CA SER A 177 37.71 -19.77 4.37
C SER A 177 38.40 -20.57 3.26
N GLN A 178 39.49 -20.03 2.72
CA GLN A 178 40.48 -20.77 1.92
C GLN A 178 41.77 -19.93 1.84
N LYS A 179 42.48 -19.88 2.97
CA LYS A 179 43.92 -19.66 3.05
C LYS A 179 44.44 -20.49 4.22
N SER A 180 44.76 -21.75 3.90
CA SER A 180 45.76 -22.59 4.55
C SER A 180 46.34 -23.49 3.47
#